data_AF-A0A497PBW3-F1
#
_entry.id   AF-A0A497PBW3-F1
#
_cell.length_a   1.000
_cell.length_b   1.000
_cell.length_c   1.000
_cell.angle_alpha   90.00
_cell.angle_beta   90.00
_cell.angle_gamma   90.00
#
_symmetry.space_group_name_H-M   'P 1'
#
loop_
_entity.id
_entity.type
_entity.pdbx_description
1 polymer ?
#
loop_
_entity_poly.entity_id
_entity_poly.type
_entity_poly.pdbx_seq_one_letter_code
_entity_poly.pdbx_strand_id
1 'polypeptide(L)'
;MDAHFTRHKKAWENLAKRAQDDPYAKYALYASRTLAVKHPDVYLVGDNAFYEGAQKINGFRESYDEPTALGWCHMHSGHEFFEKGEDYKGIPDGKPLLFGDLKLDKYRPTQARRIYPEPYLPLIDYRLGPLALTLKTEGKVVTSLELAEMIYFQAKATGVDVDHLFLILCDDEEAYLVNGGNLISVRSGSSVSSMSGNPVLIFNEASVWYPMMARDDRAQNGPLREVVNRFVKRETEPAADEWDLALIDVLKDVSALDDDAKFRMAALASVRAGGWRFHPYARLWKGFVPEEDLDIDISRRLGLIREFDRLANSVSPATAYLIGVMGDGTIEERLRCLSREYLLNTGVVREAEAHGWKKAWRLESWGHLWPCGLMEHTIDDAFRSRTGHCVSQAHMIAGVLEMAEIPHVVVNFDRGGVKEGVNHHFVLSQDGSFLFDDGIVNFREVDPPTEDYGPLLSFSIGGQWASTVGDKLYGNIPSEKIAEKIDQISNALANRFELRFYADEPSKKTLSKDGFIRLLETQAAEYVPLQ
;
A
#
# COMPACT_ATOMS: atom_id res chain seq x y z
N MET A 1 20.73 -1.91 22.38
CA MET A 1 19.82 -1.63 21.26
C MET A 1 18.51 -2.31 21.61
N ASP A 2 17.39 -1.60 21.51
CA ASP A 2 16.09 -2.13 21.90
C ASP A 2 15.72 -3.38 21.07
N ALA A 3 14.98 -4.33 21.65
CA ALA A 3 14.67 -5.61 21.01
C ALA A 3 13.91 -5.42 19.68
N HIS A 4 13.09 -4.36 19.60
CA HIS A 4 12.32 -4.03 18.40
C HIS A 4 13.18 -3.44 17.26
N PHE A 5 14.23 -2.65 17.56
CA PHE A 5 15.24 -2.25 16.55
C PHE A 5 15.93 -3.47 15.92
N THR A 6 16.28 -4.45 16.74
CA THR A 6 16.95 -5.67 16.27
C THR A 6 16.03 -6.48 15.35
N ARG A 7 14.75 -6.60 15.71
CA ARG A 7 13.75 -7.27 14.85
C ARG A 7 13.54 -6.52 13.54
N HIS A 8 13.50 -5.19 13.58
CA HIS A 8 13.35 -4.35 12.38
C HIS A 8 14.52 -4.51 11.41
N LYS A 9 15.77 -4.45 11.91
CA LYS A 9 16.97 -4.74 11.10
C LYS A 9 16.91 -6.13 10.47
N LYS A 10 16.52 -7.16 11.24
CA LYS A 10 16.36 -8.53 10.73
C LYS A 10 15.25 -8.66 9.67
N ALA A 11 14.16 -7.90 9.79
CA ALA A 11 13.09 -7.90 8.79
C ALA A 11 13.59 -7.35 7.45
N TRP A 12 14.37 -6.27 7.47
CA TRP A 12 15.05 -5.73 6.29
C TRP A 12 16.02 -6.73 5.66
N GLU A 13 16.88 -7.37 6.45
CA GLU A 13 17.80 -8.41 5.97
C GLU A 13 17.05 -9.59 5.31
N ASN A 14 15.96 -10.04 5.94
CA ASN A 14 15.13 -11.13 5.42
C ASN A 14 14.46 -10.73 4.10
N LEU A 15 13.91 -9.51 4.00
CA LEU A 15 13.27 -9.03 2.77
C LEU A 15 14.29 -8.90 1.64
N ALA A 16 15.44 -8.27 1.90
CA ALA A 16 16.52 -8.12 0.92
C ALA A 16 17.05 -9.47 0.43
N LYS A 17 17.22 -10.45 1.33
CA LYS A 17 17.59 -11.82 0.97
C LYS A 17 16.53 -12.49 0.11
N ARG A 18 15.25 -12.38 0.46
CA ARG A 18 14.15 -12.98 -0.31
C ARG A 18 14.03 -12.36 -1.70
N ALA A 19 14.22 -11.05 -1.82
CA ALA A 19 14.11 -10.31 -3.09
C ALA A 19 15.11 -10.76 -4.18
N GLN A 20 16.11 -11.59 -3.83
CA GLN A 20 17.00 -12.23 -4.80
C GLN A 20 16.24 -13.18 -5.73
N ASP A 21 15.28 -13.94 -5.18
CA ASP A 21 14.62 -15.06 -5.88
C ASP A 21 13.08 -14.98 -5.84
N ASP A 22 12.50 -14.10 -5.02
CA ASP A 22 11.06 -13.94 -4.84
C ASP A 22 10.60 -12.58 -5.42
N PRO A 23 9.89 -12.57 -6.57
CA PRO A 23 9.38 -11.35 -7.19
C PRO A 23 8.49 -10.53 -6.25
N TYR A 24 7.68 -11.17 -5.38
CA TYR A 24 6.85 -10.44 -4.42
C TYR A 24 7.71 -9.65 -3.44
N ALA A 25 8.82 -10.24 -2.97
CA ALA A 25 9.76 -9.55 -2.10
C ALA A 25 10.49 -8.41 -2.81
N LYS A 26 10.82 -8.57 -4.10
CA LYS A 26 11.36 -7.46 -4.92
C LYS A 26 10.38 -6.30 -5.01
N TYR A 27 9.14 -6.55 -5.39
CA TYR A 27 8.15 -5.50 -5.55
C TYR A 27 7.68 -4.91 -4.21
N ALA A 28 7.80 -5.66 -3.11
CA ALA A 28 7.59 -5.14 -1.76
C ALA A 28 8.59 -4.04 -1.37
N LEU A 29 9.82 -4.06 -1.89
CA LEU A 29 10.78 -2.96 -1.70
C LEU A 29 10.20 -1.66 -2.27
N TYR A 30 9.62 -1.69 -3.47
CA TYR A 30 8.99 -0.53 -4.09
C TYR A 30 7.66 -0.15 -3.44
N ALA A 31 6.85 -1.12 -3.02
CA ALA A 31 5.60 -0.87 -2.30
C ALA A 31 5.84 -0.21 -0.94
N SER A 32 6.97 -0.51 -0.28
CA SER A 32 7.42 0.16 0.94
C SER A 32 7.79 1.63 0.73
N ARG A 33 8.03 2.03 -0.52
CA ARG A 33 8.41 3.39 -0.95
C ARG A 33 9.71 3.90 -0.31
N THR A 34 10.57 3.00 0.17
CA THR A 34 11.92 3.35 0.64
C THR A 34 12.73 4.02 -0.48
N LEU A 35 13.54 5.01 -0.14
CA LEU A 35 14.52 5.55 -1.09
C LEU A 35 15.74 4.64 -1.25
N ALA A 36 15.92 3.61 -0.43
CA ALA A 36 17.00 2.62 -0.58
C ALA A 36 16.73 1.62 -1.72
N VAL A 37 16.38 2.14 -2.91
CA VAL A 37 16.19 1.40 -4.16
C VAL A 37 16.95 2.06 -5.30
N LYS A 38 17.39 1.26 -6.28
CA LYS A 38 18.10 1.75 -7.46
C LYS A 38 17.24 2.59 -8.40
N HIS A 39 15.92 2.39 -8.38
CA HIS A 39 14.98 3.08 -9.25
C HIS A 39 13.91 3.87 -8.49
N PRO A 40 14.25 5.00 -7.85
CA PRO A 40 13.27 5.86 -7.16
C PRO A 40 12.36 6.63 -8.14
N ASP A 41 12.74 6.75 -9.41
CA ASP A 41 11.95 7.32 -10.51
C ASP A 41 10.63 6.59 -10.76
N VAL A 42 10.56 5.27 -10.47
CA VAL A 42 9.29 4.51 -10.60
C VAL A 42 8.18 5.08 -9.71
N TYR A 43 8.55 5.74 -8.61
CA TYR A 43 7.62 6.39 -7.69
C TYR A 43 6.86 7.51 -8.40
N LEU A 44 7.58 8.40 -9.08
CA LEU A 44 6.97 9.48 -9.86
C LEU A 44 6.16 8.97 -11.05
N VAL A 45 6.58 7.86 -11.67
CA VAL A 45 5.82 7.23 -12.76
C VAL A 45 4.48 6.68 -12.25
N GLY A 46 4.48 6.00 -11.12
CA GLY A 46 3.26 5.53 -10.46
C GLY A 46 2.37 6.71 -10.07
N ASP A 47 2.93 7.72 -9.41
CA ASP A 47 2.19 8.90 -8.97
C ASP A 47 1.67 9.76 -10.14
N ASN A 48 2.35 9.74 -11.29
CA ASN A 48 1.83 10.35 -12.51
C ASN A 48 0.53 9.67 -12.98
N ALA A 49 0.42 8.35 -12.85
CA ALA A 49 -0.82 7.65 -13.21
C ALA A 49 -1.98 8.02 -12.26
N PHE A 50 -1.70 8.25 -10.97
CA PHE A 50 -2.67 8.84 -10.04
C PHE A 50 -3.08 10.26 -10.48
N TYR A 51 -2.09 11.12 -10.70
CA TYR A 51 -2.26 12.51 -11.14
C TYR A 51 -3.15 12.60 -12.38
N GLU A 52 -2.88 11.78 -13.40
CA GLU A 52 -3.68 11.76 -14.63
C GLU A 52 -5.13 11.33 -14.39
N GLY A 53 -5.36 10.39 -13.48
CA GLY A 53 -6.70 9.91 -13.16
C GLY A 53 -7.49 10.94 -12.37
N ALA A 54 -6.88 11.54 -11.35
CA ALA A 54 -7.47 12.57 -10.52
C ALA A 54 -7.91 13.81 -11.33
N GLN A 55 -7.19 14.16 -12.40
CA GLN A 55 -7.54 15.28 -13.28
C GLN A 55 -8.67 14.98 -14.28
N LYS A 56 -9.00 13.71 -14.51
CA LYS A 56 -9.97 13.29 -15.54
C LYS A 56 -11.29 12.80 -14.97
N ILE A 57 -11.26 12.19 -13.78
CA ILE A 57 -12.43 11.53 -13.18
C ILE A 57 -13.12 12.48 -12.20
N ASN A 58 -14.42 12.68 -12.35
CA ASN A 58 -15.21 13.52 -11.45
C ASN A 58 -15.26 12.95 -10.02
N GLY A 59 -15.35 13.80 -9.00
CA GLY A 59 -15.44 13.37 -7.59
C GLY A 59 -14.10 13.37 -6.84
N PHE A 60 -12.97 13.47 -7.55
CA PHE A 60 -11.65 13.53 -6.93
C PHE A 60 -11.43 14.85 -6.18
N ARG A 61 -12.04 15.95 -6.64
CA ARG A 61 -11.95 17.24 -5.94
C ARG A 61 -12.61 17.20 -4.57
N GLU A 62 -13.81 16.61 -4.51
CA GLU A 62 -14.58 16.45 -3.29
C GLU A 62 -13.86 15.50 -2.32
N SER A 63 -13.32 14.39 -2.86
CA SER A 63 -12.50 13.45 -2.08
C SER A 63 -11.26 14.12 -1.49
N TYR A 64 -10.64 15.06 -2.21
CA TYR A 64 -9.50 15.85 -1.73
C TYR A 64 -9.88 16.86 -0.64
N ASP A 65 -11.01 17.56 -0.82
CA ASP A 65 -11.46 18.58 0.13
C ASP A 65 -11.99 17.96 1.45
N GLU A 66 -12.42 16.69 1.43
CA GLU A 66 -12.77 15.93 2.63
C GLU A 66 -11.52 15.61 3.46
N PRO A 67 -11.41 16.10 4.71
CA PRO A 67 -10.22 15.90 5.51
C PRO A 67 -10.03 14.47 6.04
N THR A 68 -11.09 13.66 6.10
CA THR A 68 -11.04 12.29 6.66
C THR A 68 -11.00 11.20 5.59
N ALA A 69 -10.66 9.97 6.00
CA ALA A 69 -10.81 8.77 5.19
C ALA A 69 -12.28 8.28 5.06
N LEU A 70 -13.24 9.03 5.62
CA LEU A 70 -14.66 8.64 5.63
C LEU A 70 -15.41 9.07 4.35
N GLY A 71 -14.82 9.97 3.56
CA GLY A 71 -15.53 10.71 2.51
C GLY A 71 -16.22 9.89 1.45
N TRP A 72 -15.66 8.74 1.07
CA TRP A 72 -16.12 8.06 -0.15
C TRP A 72 -17.05 6.87 0.09
N CYS A 73 -16.86 6.11 1.18
CA CYS A 73 -17.76 4.99 1.52
C CYS A 73 -19.17 5.41 1.89
N HIS A 74 -19.35 6.63 2.41
CA HIS A 74 -20.64 7.12 2.88
C HIS A 74 -21.45 7.85 1.79
N MET A 75 -20.87 8.07 0.61
CA MET A 75 -21.63 8.65 -0.49
C MET A 75 -22.45 7.55 -1.18
N HIS A 76 -23.75 7.82 -1.39
CA HIS A 76 -24.65 7.10 -2.31
C HIS A 76 -23.97 6.73 -3.65
N SER A 77 -22.95 7.51 -4.02
CA SER A 77 -22.07 7.38 -5.18
C SER A 77 -21.17 6.14 -5.20
N GLY A 78 -20.83 5.54 -4.06
CA GLY A 78 -20.08 4.29 -4.02
C GLY A 78 -20.88 3.14 -4.65
N HIS A 79 -22.19 3.09 -4.40
CA HIS A 79 -23.08 2.12 -5.05
C HIS A 79 -23.18 2.36 -6.55
N GLU A 80 -23.41 3.62 -6.98
CA GLU A 80 -23.42 3.96 -8.41
C GLU A 80 -22.10 3.62 -9.11
N PHE A 81 -20.97 3.72 -8.40
CA PHE A 81 -19.67 3.33 -8.90
C PHE A 81 -19.61 1.82 -9.19
N PHE A 82 -20.03 0.99 -8.24
CA PHE A 82 -20.09 -0.46 -8.41
C PHE A 82 -21.13 -0.89 -9.46
N GLU A 83 -22.26 -0.18 -9.59
CA GLU A 83 -23.33 -0.52 -10.52
C GLU A 83 -23.05 -0.08 -11.98
N LYS A 84 -22.44 1.09 -12.18
CA LYS A 84 -22.24 1.67 -13.53
C LYS A 84 -20.99 1.15 -14.23
N GLY A 85 -20.08 0.48 -13.50
CA GLY A 85 -18.91 -0.19 -14.06
C GLY A 85 -18.13 0.69 -15.04
N GLU A 86 -18.03 0.24 -16.30
CA GLU A 86 -17.28 0.91 -17.37
C GLU A 86 -17.80 2.30 -17.76
N ASP A 87 -19.08 2.59 -17.50
CA ASP A 87 -19.71 3.87 -17.82
C ASP A 87 -19.55 4.91 -16.69
N TYR A 88 -18.88 4.55 -15.60
CA TYR A 88 -18.67 5.46 -14.49
C TYR A 88 -17.72 6.59 -14.87
N LYS A 89 -18.24 7.83 -14.87
CA LYS A 89 -17.49 9.05 -15.19
C LYS A 89 -17.07 9.85 -13.95
N GLY A 90 -17.22 9.26 -12.76
CA GLY A 90 -17.13 9.99 -11.51
C GLY A 90 -18.51 10.31 -10.92
N ILE A 91 -18.49 11.04 -9.82
CA ILE A 91 -19.71 11.55 -9.17
C ILE A 91 -20.39 12.53 -10.14
N PRO A 92 -21.69 12.38 -10.49
CA PRO A 92 -22.35 13.21 -11.50
C PRO A 92 -22.21 14.72 -11.27
N ASP A 93 -22.22 15.15 -10.01
CA ASP A 93 -22.06 16.55 -9.59
C ASP A 93 -20.65 16.88 -9.08
N GLY A 94 -19.75 15.89 -9.06
CA GLY A 94 -18.38 16.06 -8.59
C GLY A 94 -17.47 16.65 -9.66
N LYS A 95 -16.29 17.11 -9.25
CA LYS A 95 -15.28 17.71 -10.14
C LYS A 95 -13.98 16.90 -10.14
N PRO A 96 -13.23 16.91 -11.24
CA PRO A 96 -11.86 16.42 -11.21
C PRO A 96 -11.00 17.30 -10.31
N LEU A 97 -9.94 16.73 -9.75
CA LEU A 97 -8.95 17.46 -8.97
C LEU A 97 -7.92 18.10 -9.91
N LEU A 98 -8.00 19.41 -10.07
CA LEU A 98 -6.99 20.18 -10.80
C LEU A 98 -5.79 20.48 -9.88
N PHE A 99 -4.59 20.09 -10.30
CA PHE A 99 -3.39 20.25 -9.48
C PHE A 99 -2.93 21.71 -9.34
N GLY A 100 -3.29 22.56 -10.30
CA GLY A 100 -3.14 24.01 -10.17
C GLY A 100 -3.89 24.60 -8.96
N ASP A 101 -4.95 23.94 -8.48
CA ASP A 101 -5.79 24.41 -7.38
C ASP A 101 -5.40 23.82 -6.02
N LEU A 102 -4.29 23.09 -5.95
CA LEU A 102 -3.79 22.54 -4.68
C LEU A 102 -3.39 23.68 -3.74
N LYS A 103 -3.91 23.61 -2.53
CA LYS A 103 -3.62 24.54 -1.43
C LYS A 103 -2.33 24.11 -0.73
N LEU A 104 -1.20 24.25 -1.42
CA LEU A 104 0.12 23.78 -0.93
C LEU A 104 0.57 24.52 0.33
N ASP A 105 0.09 25.73 0.56
CA ASP A 105 0.30 26.54 1.77
C ASP A 105 -0.24 25.86 3.05
N LYS A 106 -1.13 24.88 2.93
CA LYS A 106 -1.64 24.10 4.06
C LYS A 106 -0.68 23.00 4.51
N TYR A 107 0.27 22.60 3.67
CA TYR A 107 1.18 21.49 3.96
C TYR A 107 2.41 21.99 4.71
N ARG A 108 2.81 21.25 5.73
CA ARG A 108 3.91 21.60 6.63
C ARG A 108 5.02 20.55 6.51
N PRO A 109 6.17 20.91 5.91
CA PRO A 109 7.28 19.98 5.80
C PRO A 109 7.91 19.73 7.18
N THR A 110 8.27 18.49 7.46
CA THR A 110 8.96 18.04 8.67
C THR A 110 10.02 16.98 8.34
N GLN A 111 10.83 16.62 9.33
CA GLN A 111 11.77 15.50 9.24
C GLN A 111 11.04 14.16 9.23
N ALA A 112 11.55 13.18 8.48
CA ALA A 112 10.91 11.87 8.32
C ALA A 112 10.72 11.14 9.66
N ARG A 113 11.72 11.20 10.55
CA ARG A 113 11.66 10.63 11.92
C ARG A 113 10.54 11.18 12.82
N ARG A 114 9.88 12.28 12.44
CA ARG A 114 8.72 12.85 13.17
C ARG A 114 7.39 12.36 12.61
N ILE A 115 7.40 11.74 11.43
CA ILE A 115 6.22 11.15 10.79
C ILE A 115 6.10 9.69 11.21
N TYR A 116 7.21 8.95 11.20
CA TYR A 116 7.24 7.54 11.56
C TYR A 116 7.54 7.34 13.05
N PRO A 117 6.93 6.34 13.70
CA PRO A 117 7.28 5.97 15.08
C PRO A 117 8.65 5.29 15.14
N GLU A 118 9.26 5.27 16.32
CA GLU A 118 10.45 4.46 16.58
C GLU A 118 10.08 2.96 16.56
N PRO A 119 10.93 2.06 16.02
CA PRO A 119 12.35 2.22 15.71
C PRO A 119 12.60 2.71 14.27
N TYR A 120 12.94 3.97 14.09
CA TYR A 120 13.17 4.54 12.76
C TYR A 120 14.65 4.43 12.36
N LEU A 121 14.94 3.81 11.20
CA LEU A 121 16.28 3.71 10.63
C LEU A 121 16.48 4.81 9.56
N PRO A 122 17.24 5.88 9.84
CA PRO A 122 17.22 7.11 9.03
C PRO A 122 17.50 6.93 7.54
N LEU A 123 18.35 5.96 7.18
CA LEU A 123 18.73 5.75 5.79
C LEU A 123 17.77 4.83 5.05
N ILE A 124 17.39 3.72 5.67
CA ILE A 124 16.61 2.64 5.05
C ILE A 124 15.11 2.90 5.14
N ASP A 125 14.65 3.57 6.20
CA ASP A 125 13.23 3.90 6.38
C ASP A 125 12.85 5.29 5.83
N TYR A 126 13.79 6.02 5.21
CA TYR A 126 13.41 7.24 4.50
C TYR A 126 12.56 6.87 3.29
N ARG A 127 11.31 7.36 3.28
CA ARG A 127 10.31 7.03 2.26
C ARG A 127 9.82 8.29 1.58
N LEU A 128 9.52 8.17 0.29
CA LEU A 128 8.70 9.14 -0.43
C LEU A 128 7.27 8.61 -0.40
N GLY A 129 6.37 9.13 0.43
CA GLY A 129 4.97 8.68 0.46
C GLY A 129 4.31 8.85 -0.92
N PRO A 130 3.35 7.98 -1.31
CA PRO A 130 2.58 8.12 -2.56
C PRO A 130 1.88 9.48 -2.64
N LEU A 131 1.82 10.09 -3.82
CA LEU A 131 1.13 11.38 -4.01
C LEU A 131 -0.32 11.32 -3.54
N ALA A 132 -0.97 10.20 -3.84
CA ALA A 132 -2.33 9.91 -3.38
C ALA A 132 -2.44 9.94 -1.84
N LEU A 133 -1.47 9.39 -1.12
CA LEU A 133 -1.45 9.44 0.35
C LEU A 133 -1.13 10.85 0.85
N THR A 134 -0.07 11.48 0.33
CA THR A 134 0.48 12.71 0.88
C THR A 134 -0.53 13.85 0.80
N LEU A 135 -1.37 13.88 -0.23
CA LEU A 135 -2.51 14.80 -0.36
C LEU A 135 -3.58 14.64 0.74
N LYS A 136 -3.63 13.48 1.40
CA LYS A 136 -4.65 13.09 2.39
C LYS A 136 -4.09 12.84 3.80
N THR A 137 -2.80 13.06 4.02
CA THR A 137 -2.17 12.88 5.33
C THR A 137 -2.84 13.75 6.41
N GLU A 138 -2.98 13.19 7.61
CA GLU A 138 -3.57 13.90 8.74
C GLU A 138 -2.73 15.13 9.10
N GLY A 139 -3.41 16.24 9.43
CA GLY A 139 -2.74 17.48 9.84
C GLY A 139 -1.92 18.17 8.73
N LYS A 140 -1.94 17.63 7.50
CA LYS A 140 -1.17 18.09 6.34
C LYS A 140 0.34 18.17 6.62
N VAL A 141 0.87 17.19 7.36
CA VAL A 141 2.29 17.08 7.68
C VAL A 141 2.96 16.09 6.72
N VAL A 142 3.98 16.57 5.99
CA VAL A 142 4.68 15.81 4.95
C VAL A 142 6.19 15.97 5.10
N THR A 143 7.00 15.17 4.41
CA THR A 143 8.44 15.46 4.29
C THR A 143 8.68 16.60 3.31
N SER A 144 9.87 17.19 3.33
CA SER A 144 10.27 18.18 2.32
C SER A 144 10.21 17.59 0.90
N LEU A 145 10.62 16.33 0.73
CA LEU A 145 10.60 15.66 -0.58
C LEU A 145 9.18 15.42 -1.10
N GLU A 146 8.26 15.01 -0.24
CA GLU A 146 6.84 14.83 -0.60
C GLU A 146 6.19 16.17 -1.00
N LEU A 147 6.52 17.26 -0.30
CA LEU A 147 6.07 18.59 -0.71
C LEU A 147 6.69 19.01 -2.05
N ALA A 148 7.96 18.65 -2.30
CA ALA A 148 8.62 18.88 -3.58
C ALA A 148 7.89 18.16 -4.73
N GLU A 149 7.48 16.92 -4.50
CA GLU A 149 6.67 16.12 -5.44
C GLU A 149 5.32 16.78 -5.74
N MET A 150 4.61 17.28 -4.72
CA MET A 150 3.35 18.01 -4.96
C MET A 150 3.57 19.26 -5.84
N ILE A 151 4.64 20.01 -5.60
CA ILE A 151 5.01 21.18 -6.41
C ILE A 151 5.41 20.75 -7.82
N TYR A 152 6.11 19.63 -7.98
CA TYR A 152 6.47 19.05 -9.28
C TYR A 152 5.21 18.79 -10.13
N PHE A 153 4.21 18.10 -9.57
CA PHE A 153 2.96 17.84 -10.30
C PHE A 153 2.10 19.09 -10.52
N GLN A 154 2.17 20.08 -9.62
CA GLN A 154 1.56 21.39 -9.87
C GLN A 154 2.24 22.13 -11.02
N ALA A 155 3.58 22.13 -11.10
CA ALA A 155 4.33 22.72 -12.20
C ALA A 155 4.01 22.02 -13.54
N LYS A 156 3.96 20.69 -13.55
CA LYS A 156 3.53 19.88 -14.70
C LYS A 156 2.12 20.28 -15.17
N ALA A 157 1.18 20.49 -14.26
CA ALA A 157 -0.18 20.94 -14.58
C ALA A 157 -0.23 22.34 -15.23
N THR A 158 0.77 23.18 -14.98
CA THR A 158 0.90 24.51 -15.62
C THR A 158 1.63 24.49 -16.97
N GLY A 159 1.97 23.31 -17.50
CA GLY A 159 2.61 23.16 -18.81
C GLY A 159 4.12 23.35 -18.79
N VAL A 160 4.76 23.25 -17.62
CA VAL A 160 6.22 23.24 -17.52
C VAL A 160 6.76 21.96 -18.15
N ASP A 161 7.87 22.07 -18.87
CA ASP A 161 8.56 20.95 -19.49
C ASP A 161 9.17 20.01 -18.43
N VAL A 162 8.66 18.78 -18.39
CA VAL A 162 9.05 17.75 -17.42
C VAL A 162 10.49 17.29 -17.58
N ASP A 163 11.07 17.41 -18.77
CA ASP A 163 12.46 17.03 -19.03
C ASP A 163 13.45 17.98 -18.31
N HIS A 164 12.96 19.16 -17.91
CA HIS A 164 13.70 20.17 -17.16
C HIS A 164 13.20 20.35 -15.71
N LEU A 165 12.32 19.46 -15.25
CA LEU A 165 11.88 19.38 -13.86
C LEU A 165 12.63 18.28 -13.13
N PHE A 166 13.30 18.62 -12.02
CA PHE A 166 14.00 17.64 -11.18
C PHE A 166 13.73 17.90 -9.70
N LEU A 167 13.46 16.83 -8.97
CA LEU A 167 13.49 16.82 -7.51
C LEU A 167 14.93 16.67 -7.04
N ILE A 168 15.31 17.42 -6.02
CA ILE A 168 16.60 17.28 -5.33
C ILE A 168 16.31 17.00 -3.85
N LEU A 169 16.89 15.94 -3.31
CA LEU A 169 16.96 15.64 -1.88
C LEU A 169 18.38 15.87 -1.38
N CYS A 170 18.52 16.56 -0.24
CA CYS A 170 19.79 16.80 0.43
C CYS A 170 20.00 15.91 1.66
N ASP A 171 21.26 15.81 2.11
CA ASP A 171 21.69 15.08 3.32
C ASP A 171 21.09 15.58 4.65
N ASP A 172 20.58 16.82 4.66
CA ASP A 172 19.86 17.44 5.79
C ASP A 172 18.34 17.22 5.76
N GLU A 173 17.86 16.36 4.85
CA GLU A 173 16.45 16.07 4.54
C GLU A 173 15.66 17.24 3.93
N GLU A 174 16.31 18.37 3.60
CA GLU A 174 15.67 19.41 2.80
C GLU A 174 15.56 18.97 1.33
N ALA A 175 14.55 19.50 0.64
CA ALA A 175 14.31 19.17 -0.74
C ALA A 175 14.00 20.43 -1.57
N TYR A 176 14.27 20.32 -2.87
CA TYR A 176 14.13 21.40 -3.82
C TYR A 176 13.52 20.90 -5.12
N LEU A 177 12.86 21.79 -5.83
CA LEU A 177 12.47 21.58 -7.22
C LEU A 177 13.36 22.44 -8.12
N VAL A 178 13.95 21.84 -9.15
CA VAL A 178 14.58 22.57 -10.25
C VAL A 178 13.59 22.68 -11.39
N ASN A 179 13.41 23.89 -11.92
CA ASN A 179 12.61 24.17 -13.11
C ASN A 179 13.39 25.06 -14.08
N GLY A 180 13.86 24.48 -15.20
CA GLY A 180 14.54 25.25 -16.25
C GLY A 180 15.75 26.06 -15.76
N GLY A 181 16.40 25.61 -14.69
CA GLY A 181 17.53 26.29 -14.03
C GLY A 181 17.16 27.18 -12.83
N ASN A 182 15.89 27.38 -12.50
CA ASN A 182 15.49 27.99 -11.24
C ASN A 182 15.43 26.92 -10.15
N LEU A 183 16.09 27.19 -9.01
CA LEU A 183 16.05 26.33 -7.84
C LEU A 183 14.98 26.85 -6.89
N ILE A 184 13.97 26.04 -6.60
CA ILE A 184 12.83 26.42 -5.77
C ILE A 184 12.94 25.67 -4.44
N SER A 185 12.95 26.43 -3.34
CA SER A 185 12.91 25.88 -1.98
C SER A 185 11.48 25.56 -1.60
N VAL A 186 11.20 24.30 -1.24
CA VAL A 186 9.85 23.86 -0.87
C VAL A 186 9.37 24.50 0.43
N ARG A 187 10.30 24.81 1.34
CA ARG A 187 10.03 25.45 2.64
C ARG A 187 9.54 26.89 2.48
N SER A 188 10.03 27.61 1.47
CA SER A 188 9.69 29.02 1.23
C SER A 188 8.77 29.22 0.02
N GLY A 189 8.55 28.18 -0.79
CA GLY A 189 7.83 28.27 -2.07
C GLY A 189 8.47 29.21 -3.09
N SER A 190 9.72 29.62 -2.87
CA SER A 190 10.37 30.70 -3.62
C SER A 190 11.67 30.25 -4.26
N SER A 191 12.06 30.93 -5.34
CA SER A 191 13.36 30.74 -5.97
C SER A 191 14.49 31.14 -5.02
N VAL A 192 15.53 30.32 -4.94
CA VAL A 192 16.70 30.51 -4.08
C VAL A 192 17.98 30.36 -4.90
N SER A 193 19.05 31.04 -4.48
CA SER A 193 20.35 31.00 -5.17
C SER A 193 21.22 29.80 -4.76
N SER A 194 20.89 29.14 -3.64
CA SER A 194 21.66 28.05 -3.06
C SER A 194 20.76 27.13 -2.22
N MET A 195 21.20 25.88 -2.04
CA MET A 195 20.56 24.89 -1.17
C MET A 195 21.23 24.88 0.21
N SER A 196 20.50 24.44 1.22
CA SER A 196 21.09 23.86 2.42
C SER A 196 21.43 22.39 2.15
N GLY A 197 22.41 21.87 2.88
CA GLY A 197 22.89 20.50 2.71
C GLY A 197 23.59 20.25 1.37
N ASN A 198 23.96 18.99 1.16
CA ASN A 198 24.54 18.49 -0.08
C ASN A 198 23.53 17.58 -0.77
N PRO A 199 23.31 17.69 -2.09
CA PRO A 199 22.45 16.77 -2.82
C PRO A 199 22.93 15.33 -2.69
N VAL A 200 22.01 14.43 -2.36
CA VAL A 200 22.24 12.97 -2.27
C VAL A 200 21.44 12.19 -3.33
N LEU A 201 20.34 12.77 -3.82
CA LEU A 201 19.49 12.21 -4.86
C LEU A 201 18.91 13.34 -5.72
N ILE A 202 19.02 13.19 -7.04
CA ILE A 202 18.40 14.09 -8.02
C ILE A 202 17.66 13.23 -9.03
N PHE A 203 16.36 13.45 -9.23
CA PHE A 203 15.57 12.60 -10.12
C PHE A 203 14.30 13.25 -10.64
N ASN A 204 13.77 12.69 -11.73
CA ASN A 204 12.44 12.95 -12.25
C ASN A 204 11.80 11.64 -12.74
N GLU A 205 10.73 11.70 -13.53
CA GLU A 205 10.04 10.51 -14.07
C GLU A 205 10.90 9.63 -15.00
N ALA A 206 12.05 10.12 -15.48
CA ALA A 206 12.83 9.47 -16.54
C ALA A 206 14.34 9.30 -16.26
N SER A 207 14.91 10.03 -15.30
CA SER A 207 16.37 10.05 -15.10
C SER A 207 16.73 10.30 -13.65
N VAL A 208 17.80 9.64 -13.20
CA VAL A 208 18.25 9.62 -11.81
C VAL A 208 19.76 9.85 -11.71
N TRP A 209 20.17 10.67 -10.75
CA TRP A 209 21.52 10.68 -10.18
C TRP A 209 21.40 10.30 -8.70
N TYR A 210 21.94 9.13 -8.36
CA TYR A 210 21.89 8.57 -7.01
C TYR A 210 23.12 7.69 -6.71
N PRO A 211 24.26 8.30 -6.35
CA PRO A 211 25.53 7.59 -6.17
C PRO A 211 25.44 6.46 -5.14
N MET A 212 24.70 6.68 -4.05
CA MET A 212 24.52 5.69 -2.98
C MET A 212 23.90 4.39 -3.49
N MET A 213 23.08 4.43 -4.55
CA MET A 213 22.47 3.25 -5.17
C MET A 213 23.14 2.86 -6.49
N ALA A 214 24.35 3.36 -6.74
CA ALA A 214 25.13 3.12 -7.95
C ALA A 214 24.36 3.40 -9.24
N ARG A 215 23.58 4.49 -9.27
CA ARG A 215 22.85 4.96 -10.46
C ARG A 215 23.23 6.37 -10.84
N ASP A 216 23.54 6.58 -12.11
CA ASP A 216 23.95 7.86 -12.67
C ASP A 216 23.59 7.94 -14.16
N ASP A 217 22.50 8.63 -14.46
CA ASP A 217 21.95 8.75 -15.82
C ASP A 217 22.47 10.00 -16.56
N ARG A 218 23.52 10.69 -16.05
CA ARG A 218 24.07 11.93 -16.64
C ARG A 218 24.61 11.77 -18.06
N ALA A 219 25.04 10.56 -18.43
CA ALA A 219 25.54 10.31 -19.77
C ALA A 219 24.41 10.29 -20.82
N GLN A 220 23.20 9.93 -20.39
CA GLN A 220 22.01 9.74 -21.23
C GLN A 220 21.07 10.97 -21.18
N ASN A 221 21.11 11.76 -20.11
CA ASN A 221 20.24 12.91 -19.92
C ASN A 221 21.03 14.23 -19.75
N GLY A 222 20.96 15.08 -20.78
CA GLY A 222 21.62 16.40 -20.82
C GLY A 222 21.15 17.35 -19.71
N PRO A 223 19.83 17.57 -19.54
CA PRO A 223 19.28 18.36 -18.44
C PRO A 223 19.74 17.90 -17.04
N LEU A 224 19.71 16.59 -16.76
CA LEU A 224 20.19 16.04 -15.48
C LEU A 224 21.68 16.36 -15.27
N ARG A 225 22.51 16.19 -16.30
CA ARG A 225 23.93 16.54 -16.23
C ARG A 225 24.16 18.01 -15.89
N GLU A 226 23.36 18.91 -16.45
CA GLU A 226 23.42 20.34 -16.13
C GLU A 226 23.06 20.61 -14.67
N VAL A 227 21.99 19.99 -14.18
CA VAL A 227 21.55 20.10 -12.78
C VAL A 227 22.64 19.58 -11.83
N VAL A 228 23.17 18.38 -12.06
CA VAL A 228 24.22 17.80 -11.23
C VAL A 228 25.48 18.67 -11.25
N ASN A 229 25.98 19.08 -12.42
CA ASN A 229 27.18 19.91 -12.52
C ASN A 229 27.04 21.26 -11.81
N ARG A 230 25.83 21.80 -11.76
CA ARG A 230 25.56 23.09 -11.12
C ARG A 230 25.49 22.97 -9.59
N PHE A 231 24.89 21.90 -9.09
CA PHE A 231 24.44 21.82 -7.70
C PHE A 231 25.26 20.85 -6.85
N VAL A 232 25.91 19.86 -7.45
CA VAL A 232 26.76 18.88 -6.75
C VAL A 232 28.21 19.36 -6.79
N LYS A 233 28.70 19.86 -5.66
CA LYS A 233 30.11 20.29 -5.51
C LYS A 233 31.04 19.15 -5.10
N ARG A 234 30.50 18.16 -4.38
CA ARG A 234 31.18 16.96 -3.91
C ARG A 234 30.14 15.86 -3.76
N GLU A 235 30.47 14.65 -4.19
CA GLU A 235 29.67 13.47 -3.89
C GLU A 235 29.69 13.27 -2.37
N THR A 236 28.51 13.37 -1.76
CA THR A 236 28.34 13.25 -0.31
C THR A 236 27.52 12.00 -0.06
N GLU A 237 28.14 11.05 0.62
CA GLU A 237 27.41 9.88 1.12
C GLU A 237 26.71 10.27 2.42
N PRO A 238 25.42 9.90 2.59
CA PRO A 238 24.76 10.04 3.88
C PRO A 238 25.54 9.34 4.99
N ALA A 239 25.42 9.83 6.22
CA ALA A 239 25.97 9.13 7.37
C ALA A 239 25.30 7.76 7.51
N ALA A 240 26.09 6.68 7.44
CA ALA A 240 25.62 5.30 7.48
C ALA A 240 26.52 4.48 8.42
N ASP A 241 25.93 3.57 9.19
CA ASP A 241 26.71 2.59 9.97
C ASP A 241 27.14 1.40 9.07
N GLU A 242 27.96 0.50 9.61
CA GLU A 242 28.44 -0.69 8.87
C GLU A 242 27.29 -1.60 8.42
N TRP A 243 26.21 -1.67 9.21
CA TRP A 243 25.04 -2.48 8.88
C TRP A 243 24.24 -1.84 7.74
N ASP A 244 24.04 -0.52 7.78
CA ASP A 244 23.35 0.24 6.73
C ASP A 244 24.06 0.05 5.38
N LEU A 245 25.39 0.19 5.36
CA LEU A 245 26.20 0.03 4.16
C LEU A 245 26.11 -1.39 3.59
N ALA A 246 26.21 -2.41 4.45
CA ALA A 246 26.08 -3.80 4.05
C ALA A 246 24.69 -4.12 3.46
N LEU A 247 23.63 -3.59 4.06
CA LEU A 247 22.27 -3.77 3.54
C LEU A 247 22.08 -3.03 2.22
N ILE A 248 22.57 -1.79 2.10
CA ILE A 248 22.51 -1.00 0.85
C ILE A 248 23.18 -1.74 -0.30
N ASP A 249 24.33 -2.38 -0.06
CA ASP A 249 25.01 -3.15 -1.08
C ASP A 249 24.14 -4.28 -1.64
N VAL A 250 23.38 -4.98 -0.78
CA VAL A 250 22.41 -5.98 -1.23
C VAL A 250 21.23 -5.32 -1.96
N LEU A 251 20.69 -4.22 -1.40
CA LEU A 251 19.53 -3.53 -1.96
C LEU A 251 19.79 -2.98 -3.36
N LYS A 252 21.00 -2.50 -3.66
CA LYS A 252 21.41 -2.06 -5.02
C LYS A 252 21.15 -3.12 -6.08
N ASP A 253 21.45 -4.37 -5.76
CA ASP A 253 21.35 -5.48 -6.71
C ASP A 253 19.92 -5.98 -6.82
N VAL A 254 19.25 -6.21 -5.68
CA VAL A 254 17.90 -6.81 -5.69
C VAL A 254 16.83 -5.82 -6.15
N SER A 255 17.07 -4.51 -6.03
CA SER A 255 16.21 -3.45 -6.57
C SER A 255 16.61 -3.01 -7.99
N ALA A 256 17.38 -3.80 -8.73
CA ALA A 256 17.58 -3.54 -10.15
C ALA A 256 16.35 -3.93 -10.99
N LEU A 257 16.01 -3.08 -11.96
CA LEU A 257 14.96 -3.29 -12.96
C LEU A 257 15.63 -3.30 -14.34
N ASP A 258 15.81 -4.49 -14.89
CA ASP A 258 16.53 -4.78 -16.13
C ASP A 258 15.64 -4.82 -17.38
N ASP A 259 14.33 -4.69 -17.22
CA ASP A 259 13.36 -4.61 -18.31
C ASP A 259 12.14 -3.72 -17.99
N ASP A 260 11.40 -3.36 -19.06
CA ASP A 260 10.22 -2.51 -18.97
C ASP A 260 9.06 -3.13 -18.18
N ALA A 261 8.94 -4.47 -18.16
CA ALA A 261 7.87 -5.12 -17.43
C ALA A 261 8.11 -4.99 -15.92
N LYS A 262 9.32 -5.27 -15.45
CA LYS A 262 9.69 -5.06 -14.05
C LYS A 262 9.58 -3.60 -13.65
N PHE A 263 9.94 -2.67 -14.55
CA PHE A 263 9.73 -1.23 -14.32
C PHE A 263 8.25 -0.88 -14.14
N ARG A 264 7.36 -1.36 -15.01
CA ARG A 264 5.91 -1.13 -14.87
C ARG A 264 5.32 -1.78 -13.62
N MET A 265 5.75 -2.99 -13.27
CA MET A 265 5.28 -3.67 -12.05
C MET A 265 5.79 -2.96 -10.77
N ALA A 266 7.03 -2.48 -10.77
CA ALA A 266 7.54 -1.65 -9.67
C ALA A 266 6.76 -0.33 -9.53
N ALA A 267 6.41 0.32 -10.65
CA ALA A 267 5.54 1.49 -10.63
C ALA A 267 4.16 1.17 -10.03
N LEU A 268 3.50 0.07 -10.47
CA LEU A 268 2.24 -0.42 -9.89
C LEU A 268 2.34 -0.70 -8.39
N ALA A 269 3.37 -1.44 -7.98
CA ALA A 269 3.62 -1.78 -6.59
C ALA A 269 3.83 -0.53 -5.73
N SER A 270 4.53 0.48 -6.25
CA SER A 270 4.78 1.72 -5.52
C SER A 270 3.53 2.54 -5.23
N VAL A 271 2.52 2.50 -6.11
CA VAL A 271 1.21 3.12 -5.86
C VAL A 271 0.20 2.16 -5.24
N ARG A 272 0.51 0.86 -5.17
CA ARG A 272 -0.37 -0.20 -4.66
C ARG A 272 -1.72 -0.19 -5.37
N ALA A 273 -1.67 0.10 -6.67
CA ALA A 273 -2.85 0.39 -7.45
C ALA A 273 -3.63 -0.89 -7.75
N GLY A 274 -4.83 -1.04 -7.18
CA GLY A 274 -5.84 -1.90 -7.77
C GLY A 274 -6.19 -1.33 -9.13
N GLY A 275 -6.79 -0.14 -9.13
CA GLY A 275 -7.17 0.62 -10.30
C GLY A 275 -8.41 0.05 -10.98
N TRP A 276 -8.97 0.82 -11.90
CA TRP A 276 -10.14 0.40 -12.67
C TRP A 276 -9.82 0.48 -14.15
N ARG A 277 -10.57 -0.24 -14.98
CA ARG A 277 -10.40 -0.28 -16.44
C ARG A 277 -10.26 1.11 -17.09
N PHE A 278 -11.01 2.09 -16.60
CA PHE A 278 -10.99 3.48 -17.09
C PHE A 278 -9.98 4.40 -16.37
N HIS A 279 -9.36 3.95 -15.28
CA HIS A 279 -8.28 4.68 -14.60
C HIS A 279 -6.94 4.47 -15.33
N PRO A 280 -6.04 5.47 -15.39
CA PRO A 280 -4.71 5.31 -16.00
C PRO A 280 -3.87 4.13 -15.48
N TYR A 281 -4.16 3.63 -14.28
CA TYR A 281 -3.55 2.41 -13.72
C TYR A 281 -3.82 1.16 -14.57
N ALA A 282 -4.96 1.07 -15.26
CA ALA A 282 -5.25 -0.06 -16.16
C ALA A 282 -4.19 -0.22 -17.25
N ARG A 283 -3.59 0.87 -17.73
CA ARG A 283 -2.50 0.81 -18.71
C ARG A 283 -1.24 0.19 -18.14
N LEU A 284 -0.98 0.39 -16.84
CA LEU A 284 0.16 -0.22 -16.16
C LEU A 284 -0.08 -1.71 -15.92
N TRP A 285 -1.31 -2.12 -15.63
CA TRP A 285 -1.72 -3.52 -15.46
C TRP A 285 -1.72 -4.33 -16.76
N LYS A 286 -1.79 -3.67 -17.92
CA LYS A 286 -1.85 -4.33 -19.22
C LYS A 286 -0.62 -5.23 -19.42
N GLY A 287 -0.88 -6.51 -19.66
CA GLY A 287 0.15 -7.53 -19.86
C GLY A 287 0.54 -8.31 -18.60
N PHE A 288 0.04 -7.94 -17.41
CA PHE A 288 0.22 -8.70 -16.17
C PHE A 288 -1.02 -9.50 -15.77
N VAL A 289 -2.21 -8.99 -16.11
CA VAL A 289 -3.49 -9.65 -15.85
C VAL A 289 -4.36 -9.62 -17.11
N PRO A 290 -5.35 -10.52 -17.23
CA PRO A 290 -6.34 -10.47 -18.31
C PRO A 290 -7.11 -9.14 -18.33
N GLU A 291 -7.65 -8.73 -19.48
CA GLU A 291 -8.35 -7.43 -19.58
C GLU A 291 -9.65 -7.41 -18.78
N GLU A 292 -10.32 -8.56 -18.67
CA GLU A 292 -11.52 -8.78 -17.84
C GLU A 292 -11.24 -8.62 -16.33
N ASP A 293 -9.99 -8.72 -15.89
CA ASP A 293 -9.59 -8.52 -14.49
C ASP A 293 -9.40 -7.04 -14.15
N LEU A 294 -9.49 -6.14 -15.13
CA LEU A 294 -9.38 -4.68 -14.93
C LEU A 294 -10.66 -4.06 -14.35
N ASP A 295 -11.74 -4.84 -14.29
CA ASP A 295 -13.01 -4.45 -13.66
C ASP A 295 -12.93 -4.49 -12.12
N ILE A 296 -13.98 -4.00 -11.45
CA ILE A 296 -13.98 -3.59 -10.03
C ILE A 296 -14.00 -4.78 -9.04
N ASP A 297 -14.07 -6.02 -9.52
CA ASP A 297 -14.19 -7.21 -8.67
C ASP A 297 -12.88 -7.65 -8.02
N ILE A 298 -13.01 -8.54 -7.03
CA ILE A 298 -11.91 -9.35 -6.46
C ILE A 298 -11.20 -10.05 -7.64
N SER A 299 -10.09 -9.46 -8.03
CA SER A 299 -9.34 -9.79 -9.24
C SER A 299 -7.97 -10.33 -8.88
N ARG A 300 -7.30 -10.97 -9.85
CA ARG A 300 -5.91 -11.43 -9.69
C ARG A 300 -5.01 -10.31 -9.13
N ARG A 301 -5.28 -9.05 -9.54
CA ARG A 301 -4.58 -7.84 -9.06
C ARG A 301 -4.60 -7.70 -7.55
N LEU A 302 -5.76 -7.86 -6.90
CA LEU A 302 -5.88 -7.72 -5.46
C LEU A 302 -5.05 -8.78 -4.72
N GLY A 303 -5.03 -10.01 -5.24
CA GLY A 303 -4.17 -11.09 -4.73
C GLY A 303 -2.69 -10.73 -4.83
N LEU A 304 -2.26 -10.16 -5.96
CA LEU A 304 -0.88 -9.71 -6.16
C LEU A 304 -0.50 -8.57 -5.21
N ILE A 305 -1.34 -7.54 -5.13
CA ILE A 305 -1.11 -6.35 -4.28
C ILE A 305 -0.99 -6.73 -2.82
N ARG A 306 -1.94 -7.53 -2.32
CA ARG A 306 -1.96 -7.96 -0.93
C ARG A 306 -0.66 -8.65 -0.51
N GLU A 307 -0.05 -9.44 -1.40
CA GLU A 307 1.16 -10.19 -1.06
C GLU A 307 2.41 -9.32 -1.01
N PHE A 308 2.63 -8.43 -1.98
CA PHE A 308 3.77 -7.52 -1.88
C PHE A 308 3.55 -6.47 -0.77
N ASP A 309 2.31 -6.07 -0.49
CA ASP A 309 2.02 -5.13 0.61
C ASP A 309 2.20 -5.78 1.98
N ARG A 310 1.81 -7.04 2.16
CA ARG A 310 2.13 -7.81 3.38
C ARG A 310 3.63 -7.80 3.64
N LEU A 311 4.44 -8.06 2.61
CA LEU A 311 5.91 -8.03 2.73
C LEU A 311 6.45 -6.61 2.96
N ALA A 312 5.89 -5.59 2.31
CA ALA A 312 6.27 -4.20 2.54
C ALA A 312 5.99 -3.75 3.99
N ASN A 313 4.87 -4.22 4.56
CA ASN A 313 4.53 -3.97 5.96
C ASN A 313 5.49 -4.66 6.94
N SER A 314 6.18 -5.72 6.55
CA SER A 314 7.17 -6.39 7.42
C SER A 314 8.41 -5.53 7.71
N VAL A 315 8.70 -4.57 6.82
CA VAL A 315 9.82 -3.63 6.95
C VAL A 315 9.35 -2.21 7.25
N SER A 316 8.15 -2.05 7.81
CA SER A 316 7.61 -0.76 8.21
C SER A 316 8.04 -0.37 9.63
N PRO A 317 8.48 0.89 9.88
CA PRO A 317 8.68 1.41 11.22
C PRO A 317 7.43 1.27 12.10
N ALA A 318 6.24 1.47 11.54
CA ALA A 318 4.98 1.29 12.24
C ALA A 318 4.75 -0.15 12.68
N THR A 319 5.06 -1.13 11.84
CA THR A 319 5.02 -2.55 12.25
C THR A 319 6.02 -2.84 13.36
N ALA A 320 7.26 -2.37 13.22
CA ALA A 320 8.29 -2.59 14.24
C ALA A 320 7.95 -1.91 15.59
N TYR A 321 7.35 -0.72 15.54
CA TYR A 321 6.78 -0.03 16.71
C TYR A 321 5.72 -0.89 17.40
N LEU A 322 4.73 -1.38 16.64
CA LEU A 322 3.64 -2.20 17.18
C LEU A 322 4.16 -3.49 17.81
N ILE A 323 5.18 -4.13 17.21
CA ILE A 323 5.87 -5.27 17.80
C ILE A 323 6.50 -4.92 19.15
N GLY A 324 7.09 -3.74 19.27
CA GLY A 324 7.61 -3.22 20.54
C GLY A 324 6.50 -3.02 21.58
N VAL A 325 5.37 -2.43 21.17
CA VAL A 325 4.22 -2.15 22.06
C VAL A 325 3.51 -3.43 22.54
N MET A 326 3.49 -4.48 21.72
CA MET A 326 2.94 -5.78 22.12
C MET A 326 3.60 -6.32 23.40
N GLY A 327 4.90 -6.05 23.59
CA GLY A 327 5.65 -6.46 24.77
C GLY A 327 5.66 -7.98 25.02
N ASP A 328 5.92 -8.33 26.28
CA ASP A 328 5.86 -9.70 26.80
C ASP A 328 4.49 -9.97 27.43
N GLY A 329 4.06 -11.22 27.44
CA GLY A 329 2.78 -11.64 28.03
C GLY A 329 2.17 -12.82 27.32
N THR A 330 0.94 -13.16 27.73
CA THR A 330 0.13 -14.13 26.99
C THR A 330 -0.21 -13.61 25.59
N ILE A 331 -0.56 -14.51 24.68
CA ILE A 331 -0.99 -14.13 23.32
C ILE A 331 -2.18 -13.16 23.36
N GLU A 332 -3.09 -13.36 24.30
CA GLU A 332 -4.25 -12.50 24.48
C GLU A 332 -3.86 -11.07 24.87
N GLU A 333 -3.05 -10.93 25.92
CA GLU A 333 -2.59 -9.62 26.39
C GLU A 333 -1.84 -8.85 25.29
N ARG A 334 -0.90 -9.54 24.61
CA ARG A 334 -0.09 -8.95 23.54
C ARG A 334 -0.95 -8.45 22.38
N LEU A 335 -1.93 -9.23 21.95
CA LEU A 335 -2.81 -8.86 20.83
C LEU A 335 -3.85 -7.80 21.22
N ARG A 336 -4.29 -7.74 22.48
CA ARG A 336 -5.13 -6.63 22.97
C ARG A 336 -4.34 -5.31 23.00
N CYS A 337 -3.06 -5.35 23.39
CA CYS A 337 -2.16 -4.19 23.25
C CYS A 337 -1.99 -3.77 21.79
N LEU A 338 -1.73 -4.72 20.88
CA LEU A 338 -1.65 -4.48 19.45
C LEU A 338 -2.91 -3.77 18.93
N SER A 339 -4.09 -4.36 19.14
CA SER A 339 -5.36 -3.83 18.64
C SER A 339 -5.63 -2.41 19.16
N ARG A 340 -5.39 -2.17 20.46
CA ARG A 340 -5.54 -0.84 21.05
C ARG A 340 -4.61 0.18 20.41
N GLU A 341 -3.32 -0.13 20.33
CA GLU A 341 -2.32 0.80 19.79
C GLU A 341 -2.51 1.06 18.31
N TYR A 342 -2.84 0.01 17.54
CA TYR A 342 -3.18 0.11 16.13
C TYR A 342 -4.34 1.10 15.93
N LEU A 343 -5.45 0.94 16.66
CA LEU A 343 -6.63 1.81 16.54
C LEU A 343 -6.37 3.25 17.01
N LEU A 344 -5.47 3.49 17.97
CA LEU A 344 -5.10 4.86 18.35
C LEU A 344 -4.45 5.64 17.21
N ASN A 345 -3.79 4.94 16.30
CA ASN A 345 -3.02 5.55 15.21
C ASN A 345 -3.73 5.45 13.85
N THR A 346 -4.60 4.45 13.62
CA THR A 346 -5.33 4.28 12.35
C THR A 346 -6.83 4.57 12.45
N GLY A 347 -7.38 4.56 13.66
CA GLY A 347 -8.81 4.59 13.89
C GLY A 347 -9.45 5.95 13.58
N VAL A 348 -10.67 5.89 13.05
CA VAL A 348 -11.56 7.04 12.85
C VAL A 348 -12.83 6.87 13.69
N VAL A 349 -13.47 7.98 14.04
CA VAL A 349 -14.76 7.98 14.73
C VAL A 349 -15.88 8.06 13.69
N ARG A 350 -16.85 7.14 13.76
CA ARG A 350 -18.02 7.12 12.89
C ARG A 350 -19.18 7.90 13.51
N GLU A 351 -19.30 9.20 13.20
CA GLU A 351 -20.43 10.01 13.69
C GLU A 351 -21.79 9.50 13.15
N ALA A 352 -21.84 9.05 11.89
CA ALA A 352 -23.06 8.55 11.25
C ALA A 352 -23.55 7.19 11.80
N GLU A 353 -22.69 6.40 12.44
CA GLU A 353 -23.06 5.10 13.03
C GLU A 353 -23.50 5.19 14.49
N ALA A 354 -23.67 6.40 15.02
CA ALA A 354 -24.38 6.67 16.26
C ALA A 354 -25.86 6.20 16.23
N HIS A 355 -26.32 5.59 15.14
CA HIS A 355 -27.69 5.09 14.89
C HIS A 355 -27.93 3.65 15.40
N GLY A 356 -27.42 3.32 16.59
CA GLY A 356 -28.09 2.36 17.50
C GLY A 356 -27.46 0.97 17.71
N TRP A 357 -26.42 0.56 16.97
CA TRP A 357 -25.81 -0.78 17.13
C TRP A 357 -24.34 -0.78 17.61
N LYS A 358 -23.60 0.31 17.39
CA LYS A 358 -22.24 0.52 17.91
C LYS A 358 -22.18 1.81 18.74
N LYS A 359 -21.29 1.86 19.73
CA LYS A 359 -21.11 3.07 20.57
C LYS A 359 -20.46 4.17 19.72
N ALA A 360 -21.01 5.38 19.75
CA ALA A 360 -20.57 6.55 18.98
C ALA A 360 -19.09 6.99 19.18
N TRP A 361 -18.39 6.39 20.14
CA TRP A 361 -17.00 6.72 20.51
C TRP A 361 -16.01 5.61 20.18
N ARG A 362 -16.46 4.53 19.50
CA ARG A 362 -15.59 3.41 19.16
C ARG A 362 -14.71 3.82 17.97
N LEU A 363 -13.39 3.68 18.15
CA LEU A 363 -12.44 3.75 17.05
C LEU A 363 -12.52 2.45 16.25
N GLU A 364 -12.62 2.60 14.94
CA GLU A 364 -12.46 1.51 13.98
C GLU A 364 -11.47 1.99 12.94
N SER A 365 -10.54 1.13 12.55
CA SER A 365 -9.77 1.39 11.34
C SER A 365 -10.77 1.17 10.21
N TRP A 366 -11.22 2.25 9.59
CA TRP A 366 -12.18 2.20 8.49
C TRP A 366 -11.96 3.39 7.57
N GLY A 367 -12.31 3.21 6.29
CA GLY A 367 -12.35 4.27 5.30
C GLY A 367 -11.31 4.10 4.21
N HIS A 368 -11.50 4.85 3.14
CA HIS A 368 -10.58 4.88 2.01
C HIS A 368 -10.17 6.34 1.77
N LEU A 369 -8.89 6.56 1.48
CA LEU A 369 -8.40 7.91 1.15
C LEU A 369 -9.00 8.44 -0.15
N TRP A 370 -9.26 7.51 -1.06
CA TRP A 370 -9.77 7.72 -2.39
C TRP A 370 -10.89 6.72 -2.66
N PRO A 371 -11.54 6.80 -3.82
CA PRO A 371 -12.46 5.76 -4.23
C PRO A 371 -12.01 4.30 -3.97
N CYS A 372 -12.93 3.47 -3.48
CA CYS A 372 -12.66 2.07 -3.14
C CYS A 372 -12.13 1.29 -4.37
N GLY A 373 -11.13 0.43 -4.14
CA GLY A 373 -10.47 -0.34 -5.19
C GLY A 373 -9.49 0.45 -6.07
N LEU A 374 -9.33 1.76 -5.85
CA LEU A 374 -8.33 2.54 -6.59
C LEU A 374 -6.91 2.12 -6.23
N MET A 375 -6.62 2.03 -4.93
CA MET A 375 -5.33 1.67 -4.39
C MET A 375 -5.46 1.13 -2.96
N GLU A 376 -4.51 0.30 -2.57
CA GLU A 376 -4.34 -0.20 -1.22
C GLU A 376 -3.31 0.63 -0.43
N HIS A 377 -3.24 0.39 0.87
CA HIS A 377 -2.47 1.19 1.82
C HIS A 377 -1.56 0.30 2.66
N THR A 378 -0.33 0.75 2.90
CA THR A 378 0.55 0.14 3.91
C THR A 378 0.20 0.65 5.31
N ILE A 379 0.72 -0.01 6.35
CA ILE A 379 0.49 0.38 7.74
C ILE A 379 1.07 1.77 8.06
N ASP A 380 2.17 2.14 7.40
CA ASP A 380 2.73 3.49 7.46
C ASP A 380 1.74 4.51 6.88
N ASP A 381 1.10 4.19 5.75
CA ASP A 381 0.07 5.03 5.14
C ASP A 381 -1.12 5.21 6.09
N ALA A 382 -1.54 4.12 6.75
CA ALA A 382 -2.64 4.13 7.71
C ALA A 382 -2.35 5.00 8.95
N PHE A 383 -1.16 4.90 9.54
CA PHE A 383 -0.73 5.76 10.64
C PHE A 383 -0.70 7.24 10.26
N ARG A 384 -0.33 7.54 9.02
CA ARG A 384 -0.22 8.92 8.54
C ARG A 384 -1.54 9.58 8.20
N SER A 385 -2.55 8.80 7.85
CA SER A 385 -3.79 9.32 7.27
C SER A 385 -5.07 8.90 8.00
N ARG A 386 -4.94 8.13 9.09
CA ARG A 386 -6.06 7.56 9.85
C ARG A 386 -7.07 6.90 8.92
N THR A 387 -6.59 5.86 8.25
CA THR A 387 -7.38 5.07 7.32
C THR A 387 -7.17 3.59 7.56
N GLY A 388 -7.94 2.80 6.84
CA GLY A 388 -7.82 1.37 6.77
C GLY A 388 -9.14 0.85 6.24
N HIS A 389 -9.14 -0.10 5.34
CA HIS A 389 -10.34 -0.85 4.98
C HIS A 389 -10.01 -2.34 5.03
N CYS A 390 -11.02 -3.19 4.90
CA CYS A 390 -10.90 -4.62 5.21
C CYS A 390 -9.67 -5.28 4.53
N VAL A 391 -9.43 -5.02 3.24
CA VAL A 391 -8.27 -5.56 2.50
C VAL A 391 -6.95 -5.06 3.11
N SER A 392 -6.79 -3.74 3.12
CA SER A 392 -5.58 -3.05 3.58
C SER A 392 -5.21 -3.48 5.00
N GLN A 393 -6.18 -3.50 5.91
CA GLN A 393 -5.96 -3.89 7.30
C GLN A 393 -5.56 -5.35 7.44
N ALA A 394 -6.14 -6.24 6.64
CA ALA A 394 -5.83 -7.65 6.74
C ALA A 394 -4.35 -7.93 6.45
N HIS A 395 -3.77 -7.29 5.43
CA HIS A 395 -2.34 -7.46 5.14
C HIS A 395 -1.41 -6.64 6.05
N MET A 396 -1.88 -5.51 6.60
CA MET A 396 -1.14 -4.77 7.65
C MET A 396 -0.99 -5.61 8.92
N ILE A 397 -2.11 -6.12 9.44
CA ILE A 397 -2.12 -6.97 10.63
C ILE A 397 -1.37 -8.28 10.36
N ALA A 398 -1.54 -8.88 9.18
CA ALA A 398 -0.74 -10.04 8.80
C ALA A 398 0.77 -9.76 8.90
N GLY A 399 1.24 -8.63 8.35
CA GLY A 399 2.65 -8.23 8.45
C GLY A 399 3.15 -8.11 9.90
N VAL A 400 2.33 -7.56 10.80
CA VAL A 400 2.64 -7.51 12.25
C VAL A 400 2.68 -8.93 12.85
N LEU A 401 1.69 -9.77 12.59
CA LEU A 401 1.64 -11.13 13.12
C LEU A 401 2.78 -12.00 12.60
N GLU A 402 3.21 -11.85 11.34
CA GLU A 402 4.38 -12.53 10.80
C GLU A 402 5.66 -12.14 11.53
N MET A 403 5.89 -10.84 11.76
CA MET A 403 7.05 -10.36 12.51
C MET A 403 7.00 -10.76 14.00
N ALA A 404 5.81 -10.99 14.54
CA ALA A 404 5.58 -11.54 15.88
C ALA A 404 5.68 -13.07 15.96
N GLU A 405 5.88 -13.75 14.83
CA GLU A 405 5.88 -15.21 14.70
C GLU A 405 4.56 -15.86 15.16
N ILE A 406 3.43 -15.19 14.92
CA ILE A 406 2.08 -15.66 15.28
C ILE A 406 1.40 -16.28 14.05
N PRO A 407 1.10 -17.59 14.04
CA PRO A 407 0.45 -18.25 12.92
C PRO A 407 -0.97 -17.73 12.65
N HIS A 408 -1.24 -17.34 11.42
CA HIS A 408 -2.52 -16.79 11.01
C HIS A 408 -2.87 -17.13 9.54
N VAL A 409 -4.08 -16.76 9.16
CA VAL A 409 -4.64 -16.85 7.81
C VAL A 409 -5.37 -15.56 7.51
N VAL A 410 -5.19 -15.01 6.32
CA VAL A 410 -6.05 -13.96 5.78
C VAL A 410 -7.15 -14.62 4.95
N VAL A 411 -8.41 -14.26 5.20
CA VAL A 411 -9.57 -14.78 4.47
C VAL A 411 -10.43 -13.64 3.96
N ASN A 412 -11.10 -13.85 2.83
CA ASN A 412 -12.08 -12.94 2.27
C ASN A 412 -13.41 -13.69 2.11
N PHE A 413 -14.45 -13.19 2.76
CA PHE A 413 -15.80 -13.76 2.70
C PHE A 413 -16.78 -12.77 2.07
N ASP A 414 -17.86 -13.31 1.50
CA ASP A 414 -19.04 -12.51 1.15
C ASP A 414 -19.90 -12.27 2.40
N ARG A 415 -19.67 -11.15 3.11
CA ARG A 415 -20.34 -10.78 4.37
C ARG A 415 -21.80 -10.41 4.12
N GLY A 416 -22.72 -10.96 4.92
CA GLY A 416 -24.17 -10.83 4.66
C GLY A 416 -24.72 -11.85 3.64
N GLY A 417 -23.85 -12.70 3.09
CA GLY A 417 -24.19 -13.82 2.22
C GLY A 417 -24.90 -13.41 0.93
N VAL A 418 -25.61 -14.37 0.31
CA VAL A 418 -26.18 -14.23 -1.04
C VAL A 418 -27.20 -13.07 -1.18
N LYS A 419 -27.76 -12.56 -0.08
CA LYS A 419 -28.84 -11.54 -0.10
C LYS A 419 -28.36 -10.10 0.04
N GLU A 420 -27.34 -9.84 0.83
CA GLU A 420 -26.84 -8.48 1.17
C GLU A 420 -25.36 -8.29 0.82
N GLY A 421 -24.73 -9.33 0.26
CA GLY A 421 -23.30 -9.56 0.09
C GLY A 421 -22.37 -8.36 -0.09
N VAL A 422 -21.46 -8.18 0.86
CA VAL A 422 -20.32 -7.26 0.80
C VAL A 422 -19.03 -8.04 1.05
N ASN A 423 -18.09 -7.96 0.12
CA ASN A 423 -16.79 -8.60 0.27
C ASN A 423 -16.04 -8.03 1.49
N HIS A 424 -15.59 -8.90 2.39
CA HIS A 424 -14.91 -8.47 3.62
C HIS A 424 -13.77 -9.40 4.01
N HIS A 425 -12.62 -8.79 4.33
CA HIS A 425 -11.41 -9.50 4.71
C HIS A 425 -11.22 -9.56 6.22
N PHE A 426 -10.72 -10.70 6.70
CA PHE A 426 -10.43 -10.95 8.11
C PHE A 426 -9.05 -11.59 8.27
N VAL A 427 -8.47 -11.45 9.46
CA VAL A 427 -7.29 -12.23 9.87
C VAL A 427 -7.68 -13.20 10.97
N LEU A 428 -7.48 -14.48 10.75
CA LEU A 428 -7.79 -15.56 11.68
C LEU A 428 -6.50 -16.17 12.22
N SER A 429 -6.45 -16.47 13.52
CA SER A 429 -5.43 -17.39 14.04
C SER A 429 -5.60 -18.79 13.46
N GLN A 430 -4.51 -19.49 13.15
CA GLN A 430 -4.61 -20.85 12.59
C GLN A 430 -5.25 -21.87 13.55
N ASP A 431 -5.21 -21.63 14.86
CA ASP A 431 -5.83 -22.46 15.88
C ASP A 431 -7.28 -22.03 16.23
N GLY A 432 -7.80 -20.98 15.57
CA GLY A 432 -9.13 -20.42 15.80
C GLY A 432 -9.35 -19.68 17.12
N SER A 433 -8.27 -19.40 17.87
CA SER A 433 -8.31 -18.65 19.13
C SER A 433 -8.76 -17.19 18.99
N PHE A 434 -8.41 -16.51 17.89
CA PHE A 434 -8.77 -15.11 17.67
C PHE A 434 -9.11 -14.76 16.20
N LEU A 435 -9.79 -13.63 16.03
CA LEU A 435 -10.06 -12.98 14.75
C LEU A 435 -9.78 -11.48 14.87
N PHE A 436 -9.12 -10.90 13.88
CA PHE A 436 -9.06 -9.44 13.69
C PHE A 436 -10.04 -8.99 12.60
N ASP A 437 -10.80 -7.95 12.93
CA ASP A 437 -11.76 -7.29 12.05
C ASP A 437 -11.77 -5.78 12.35
N ASP A 438 -11.64 -4.94 11.33
CA ASP A 438 -11.63 -3.47 11.44
C ASP A 438 -10.66 -2.91 12.52
N GLY A 439 -9.51 -3.57 12.69
CA GLY A 439 -8.46 -3.24 13.67
C GLY A 439 -8.74 -3.77 15.09
N ILE A 440 -9.86 -4.47 15.29
CA ILE A 440 -10.31 -5.01 16.56
C ILE A 440 -10.00 -6.50 16.63
N VAL A 441 -9.28 -6.91 17.67
CA VAL A 441 -9.13 -8.33 18.01
C VAL A 441 -10.33 -8.83 18.81
N ASN A 442 -10.87 -9.98 18.42
CA ASN A 442 -11.90 -10.71 19.14
C ASN A 442 -11.38 -12.12 19.48
N PHE A 443 -11.42 -12.47 20.76
CA PHE A 443 -11.03 -13.78 21.28
C PHE A 443 -12.22 -14.71 21.39
N ARG A 444 -12.03 -15.95 20.96
CA ARG A 444 -13.04 -16.99 21.10
C ARG A 444 -13.35 -17.24 22.58
N GLU A 445 -14.61 -17.56 22.88
CA GLU A 445 -15.13 -17.88 24.23
C GLU A 445 -15.18 -16.70 25.21
N VAL A 446 -14.43 -15.63 24.93
CA VAL A 446 -14.40 -14.40 25.72
C VAL A 446 -15.33 -13.34 25.13
N ASP A 447 -15.26 -13.14 23.82
CA ASP A 447 -16.01 -12.11 23.11
C ASP A 447 -17.27 -12.70 22.43
N PRO A 448 -18.36 -11.91 22.29
CA PRO A 448 -19.60 -12.38 21.67
C PRO A 448 -19.35 -12.82 20.21
N PRO A 449 -20.10 -13.80 19.70
CA PRO A 449 -19.93 -14.27 18.32
C PRO A 449 -20.15 -13.11 17.34
N THR A 450 -19.17 -12.90 16.48
CA THR A 450 -19.24 -11.95 15.37
C THR A 450 -19.85 -12.67 14.16
N GLU A 451 -20.99 -12.15 13.69
CA GLU A 451 -21.53 -12.14 12.33
C GLU A 451 -21.73 -13.42 11.49
N ASP A 452 -22.58 -13.28 10.46
CA ASP A 452 -22.92 -14.27 9.45
C ASP A 452 -21.91 -14.19 8.29
N TYR A 453 -21.25 -15.31 8.02
CA TYR A 453 -20.22 -15.41 7.00
C TYR A 453 -20.77 -16.19 5.80
N GLY A 454 -20.79 -15.54 4.64
CA GLY A 454 -21.12 -16.19 3.38
C GLY A 454 -19.97 -17.02 2.82
N PRO A 455 -19.99 -17.29 1.50
CA PRO A 455 -18.95 -18.08 0.85
C PRO A 455 -17.55 -17.48 0.95
N LEU A 456 -16.53 -18.35 1.04
CA LEU A 456 -15.12 -17.98 0.94
C LEU A 456 -14.81 -17.59 -0.51
N LEU A 457 -14.28 -16.40 -0.69
CA LEU A 457 -13.95 -15.81 -1.99
C LEU A 457 -12.45 -15.93 -2.29
N SER A 458 -11.61 -15.73 -1.27
CA SER A 458 -10.16 -15.93 -1.39
C SER A 458 -9.49 -16.10 -0.03
N PHE A 459 -8.23 -16.55 -0.02
CA PHE A 459 -7.40 -16.62 1.17
C PHE A 459 -5.92 -16.31 0.90
N SER A 460 -5.14 -16.09 1.97
CA SER A 460 -3.68 -16.10 1.98
C SER A 460 -3.12 -16.72 3.26
N ILE A 461 -2.17 -17.65 3.13
CA ILE A 461 -1.48 -18.34 4.22
C ILE A 461 0.02 -18.42 3.91
N GLY A 462 0.86 -17.71 4.68
CA GLY A 462 2.32 -17.79 4.54
C GLY A 462 2.82 -17.45 3.13
N GLY A 463 2.21 -16.45 2.48
CA GLY A 463 2.54 -16.04 1.11
C GLY A 463 1.88 -16.87 0.01
N GLN A 464 1.09 -17.89 0.36
CA GLN A 464 0.32 -18.69 -0.58
C GLN A 464 -1.13 -18.23 -0.60
N TRP A 465 -1.63 -17.82 -1.77
CA TRP A 465 -2.97 -17.28 -1.93
C TRP A 465 -3.71 -17.90 -3.11
N ALA A 466 -5.03 -17.96 -3.01
CA ALA A 466 -5.91 -18.38 -4.09
C ALA A 466 -7.29 -17.71 -3.98
N SER A 467 -7.92 -17.50 -5.14
CA SER A 467 -9.35 -17.30 -5.29
C SER A 467 -10.06 -18.65 -5.22
N THR A 468 -11.22 -18.67 -4.58
CA THR A 468 -12.04 -19.87 -4.33
C THR A 468 -13.44 -19.78 -4.95
N VAL A 469 -13.59 -18.92 -5.96
CA VAL A 469 -14.80 -18.84 -6.78
C VAL A 469 -14.64 -19.76 -7.99
N GLY A 470 -15.57 -20.68 -8.21
CA GLY A 470 -15.37 -21.82 -9.12
C GLY A 470 -15.04 -21.47 -10.57
N ASP A 471 -15.65 -20.45 -11.18
CA ASP A 471 -15.30 -19.98 -12.53
C ASP A 471 -14.09 -19.03 -12.56
N LYS A 472 -13.59 -18.64 -11.38
CA LYS A 472 -12.47 -17.72 -11.16
C LYS A 472 -11.41 -18.36 -10.26
N LEU A 473 -11.05 -19.62 -10.50
CA LEU A 473 -10.01 -20.34 -9.74
C LEU A 473 -8.62 -19.95 -10.24
N TYR A 474 -7.93 -19.13 -9.45
CA TYR A 474 -6.56 -18.69 -9.73
C TYR A 474 -5.78 -18.41 -8.44
N GLY A 475 -4.46 -18.40 -8.50
CA GLY A 475 -3.60 -18.09 -7.35
C GLY A 475 -2.13 -18.35 -7.61
N ASN A 476 -1.30 -18.28 -6.58
CA ASN A 476 0.13 -18.63 -6.68
C ASN A 476 0.44 -20.04 -6.13
N ILE A 477 -0.57 -20.90 -6.07
CA ILE A 477 -0.47 -22.30 -5.63
C ILE A 477 -1.29 -23.24 -6.53
N PRO A 478 -0.85 -24.50 -6.69
CA PRO A 478 -1.60 -25.50 -7.45
C PRO A 478 -2.84 -25.99 -6.69
N SER A 479 -3.84 -26.53 -7.41
CA SER A 479 -5.11 -27.01 -6.87
C SER A 479 -4.96 -27.98 -5.70
N GLU A 480 -3.99 -28.91 -5.74
CA GLU A 480 -3.82 -29.86 -4.63
C GLU A 480 -3.47 -29.15 -3.30
N LYS A 481 -2.72 -28.05 -3.38
CA LYS A 481 -2.39 -27.25 -2.18
C LYS A 481 -3.55 -26.37 -1.74
N ILE A 482 -4.43 -25.96 -2.65
CA ILE A 482 -5.65 -25.22 -2.30
C ILE A 482 -6.54 -26.07 -1.38
N ALA A 483 -6.73 -27.36 -1.69
CA ALA A 483 -7.51 -28.26 -0.84
C ALA A 483 -6.91 -28.38 0.57
N GLU A 484 -5.59 -28.54 0.68
CA GLU A 484 -4.88 -28.54 1.98
C GLU A 484 -5.09 -27.24 2.77
N LYS A 485 -5.04 -26.08 2.09
CA LYS A 485 -5.28 -24.78 2.73
C LYS A 485 -6.72 -24.59 3.17
N ILE A 486 -7.68 -25.12 2.43
CA ILE A 486 -9.10 -25.12 2.81
C ILE A 486 -9.31 -25.93 4.09
N ASP A 487 -8.62 -27.06 4.27
CA ASP A 487 -8.65 -27.80 5.52
C ASP A 487 -8.08 -26.97 6.69
N GLN A 488 -6.97 -26.26 6.46
CA GLN A 488 -6.39 -25.36 7.47
C GLN A 488 -7.37 -24.24 7.86
N ILE A 489 -8.04 -23.62 6.89
CA ILE A 489 -9.05 -22.58 7.13
C ILE A 489 -10.25 -23.17 7.88
N SER A 490 -10.75 -24.33 7.46
CA SER A 490 -11.84 -25.03 8.12
C SER A 490 -11.52 -25.31 9.60
N ASN A 491 -10.27 -25.66 9.91
CA ASN A 491 -9.80 -25.85 11.27
C ASN A 491 -9.70 -24.53 12.04
N ALA A 492 -9.17 -23.47 11.41
CA ALA A 492 -9.08 -22.12 12.00
C ALA A 492 -10.48 -21.53 12.30
N LEU A 493 -11.49 -21.87 11.50
CA LEU A 493 -12.88 -21.52 11.79
C LEU A 493 -13.48 -22.32 12.93
N ALA A 494 -12.93 -23.51 13.22
CA ALA A 494 -13.26 -24.35 14.37
C ALA A 494 -14.78 -24.52 14.63
N ASN A 495 -15.53 -24.79 13.58
CA ASN A 495 -17.00 -24.95 13.55
C ASN A 495 -17.82 -23.70 13.88
N ARG A 496 -17.26 -22.47 13.74
CA ARG A 496 -18.04 -21.22 13.86
C ARG A 496 -19.20 -21.18 12.86
N PHE A 497 -18.96 -21.61 11.64
CA PHE A 497 -19.95 -21.74 10.58
C PHE A 497 -19.50 -22.79 9.55
N GLU A 498 -20.44 -23.24 8.73
CA GLU A 498 -20.15 -24.13 7.60
C GLU A 498 -19.39 -23.36 6.53
N LEU A 499 -18.21 -23.85 6.14
CA LEU A 499 -17.45 -23.27 5.04
C LEU A 499 -18.14 -23.55 3.71
N ARG A 500 -18.54 -22.48 3.02
CA ARG A 500 -19.20 -22.52 1.71
C ARG A 500 -18.39 -21.81 0.66
N PHE A 501 -18.68 -22.10 -0.61
CA PHE A 501 -17.96 -21.59 -1.77
C PHE A 501 -18.95 -21.24 -2.87
N TYR A 502 -18.60 -20.32 -3.78
CA TYR A 502 -19.37 -20.12 -5.00
C TYR A 502 -18.98 -21.14 -6.07
N ALA A 503 -19.97 -21.78 -6.68
CA ALA A 503 -19.79 -22.63 -7.85
C ALA A 503 -19.34 -21.81 -9.07
N ASP A 504 -19.91 -20.62 -9.19
CA ASP A 504 -19.57 -19.60 -10.19
C ASP A 504 -20.10 -18.25 -9.72
N GLU A 505 -19.44 -17.16 -10.13
CA GLU A 505 -19.82 -15.79 -9.79
C GLU A 505 -21.22 -15.42 -10.32
N PRO A 506 -21.58 -15.69 -11.58
CA PRO A 506 -22.87 -15.26 -12.13
C PRO A 506 -24.09 -15.86 -11.44
N SER A 507 -24.06 -17.15 -11.09
CA SER A 507 -25.19 -17.83 -10.45
C SER A 507 -25.26 -17.61 -8.95
N LYS A 508 -24.13 -17.25 -8.32
CA LYS A 508 -23.93 -17.23 -6.86
C LYS A 508 -24.42 -18.52 -6.18
N LYS A 509 -24.46 -19.64 -6.91
CA LYS A 509 -24.84 -20.94 -6.36
C LYS A 509 -23.75 -21.40 -5.40
N THR A 510 -24.14 -21.83 -4.20
CA THR A 510 -23.18 -22.24 -3.18
C THR A 510 -22.87 -23.74 -3.22
N LEU A 511 -21.63 -24.09 -2.92
CA LEU A 511 -21.13 -25.44 -2.72
C LEU A 511 -20.72 -25.62 -1.25
N SER A 512 -20.87 -26.85 -0.74
CA SER A 512 -20.21 -27.25 0.50
C SER A 512 -18.70 -27.44 0.27
N LYS A 513 -17.93 -27.53 1.36
CA LYS A 513 -16.51 -27.88 1.32
C LYS A 513 -16.20 -29.10 0.44
N ASP A 514 -16.87 -30.23 0.67
CA ASP A 514 -16.65 -31.44 -0.13
C ASP A 514 -17.06 -31.25 -1.60
N GLY A 515 -18.08 -30.43 -1.86
CA GLY A 515 -18.48 -30.07 -3.21
C GLY A 515 -17.40 -29.27 -3.94
N PHE A 516 -16.77 -28.33 -3.25
CA PHE A 516 -15.69 -27.52 -3.80
C PHE A 516 -14.38 -28.31 -3.97
N ILE A 517 -14.03 -29.20 -3.04
CA ILE A 517 -12.86 -30.08 -3.21
C ILE A 517 -13.02 -30.96 -4.45
N ARG A 518 -14.22 -31.53 -4.70
CA ARG A 518 -14.51 -32.26 -5.94
C ARG A 518 -14.41 -31.38 -7.19
N LEU A 519 -14.75 -30.10 -7.09
CA LEU A 519 -14.57 -29.16 -8.19
C LEU A 519 -13.08 -29.01 -8.54
N LEU A 520 -12.20 -28.85 -7.54
CA LEU A 520 -10.75 -28.75 -7.73
C LEU A 520 -10.12 -29.99 -8.38
N GLU A 521 -10.72 -31.18 -8.20
CA GLU A 521 -10.29 -32.41 -8.88
C GLU A 521 -10.57 -32.39 -10.38
N THR A 522 -11.60 -31.63 -10.80
CA THR A 522 -12.03 -31.53 -12.20
C THR A 522 -11.59 -30.25 -12.89
N GLN A 523 -11.20 -29.23 -12.12
CA GLN A 523 -10.83 -27.91 -12.60
C GLN A 523 -9.55 -27.44 -11.92
N ALA A 524 -8.49 -27.29 -12.72
CA ALA A 524 -7.22 -26.76 -12.24
C ALA A 524 -7.33 -25.25 -12.00
N ALA A 525 -6.77 -24.78 -10.88
CA ALA A 525 -6.57 -23.37 -10.63
C ALA A 525 -5.49 -22.83 -11.57
N GLU A 526 -5.74 -21.68 -12.16
CA GLU A 526 -4.75 -20.96 -12.95
C GLU A 526 -3.63 -20.46 -12.05
N TYR A 527 -2.39 -20.78 -12.41
CA TYR A 527 -1.23 -20.24 -11.72
C TYR A 527 -0.96 -18.82 -12.21
N VAL A 528 -0.93 -17.86 -11.28
CA VAL A 528 -0.68 -16.44 -11.52
C VAL A 528 0.76 -16.11 -11.11
N PRO A 529 1.74 -16.15 -12.03
CA PRO A 529 3.10 -15.76 -11.71
C PRO A 529 3.18 -14.23 -11.57
N LEU A 530 3.98 -13.76 -10.61
CA LEU A 530 4.46 -12.39 -10.63
C LEU A 530 5.79 -12.39 -11.39
N GLN A 531 5.80 -11.80 -12.59
CA GLN A 531 6.95 -11.79 -13.51
C GLN A 531 8.00 -10.75 -13.13
#